data_AF-A0A946TQP1-F1
#
_entry.id   AF-A0A946TQP1-F1
#
_cell.length_a   1.000
_cell.length_b   1.000
_cell.length_c   1.000
_cell.angle_alpha   90.00
_cell.angle_beta   90.00
_cell.angle_gamma   90.00
#
_symmetry.space_group_name_H-M   'P 1'
#
loop_
_entity.id
_entity.type
_entity.pdbx_description
1 polymer ?
#
loop_
_entity_poly.entity_id
_entity_poly.type
_entity_poly.pdbx_seq_one_letter_code
_entity_poly.pdbx_strand_id
1 'polypeptide(L)'
;MQHLTFKKLIALSIAGFVAGILSSPSQAGMDKAAIDALYQKAKKEGTVVVWGPQKNTLSYISEHFNKDFPGIKVVTAASLRSGPKIIAEAKAKRYSLDTFIFPISSGMLPLYQRKLLAKGPWDIFGVPKEKQFLDGHVAGLNNLAYVIVYNTNNVKPNEVPNKWEDLLHPRWKGRLMGSPF
;
A
#
# COMPACT_ATOMS: atom_id res chain seq x y z
N MET A 1 13.61 -14.54 34.56
CA MET A 1 14.18 -13.60 33.56
C MET A 1 14.63 -14.40 32.34
N GLN A 2 13.78 -14.49 31.32
CA GLN A 2 14.09 -15.14 30.04
C GLN A 2 13.98 -14.07 28.96
N HIS A 3 15.05 -13.90 28.19
CA HIS A 3 15.15 -12.92 27.11
C HIS A 3 14.08 -13.17 26.03
N LEU A 4 13.08 -12.30 25.94
CA LEU A 4 12.18 -12.21 24.79
C LEU A 4 12.98 -11.68 23.59
N THR A 5 13.40 -12.58 22.71
CA THR A 5 13.93 -12.23 21.39
C THR A 5 12.77 -12.05 20.38
N PHE A 6 12.91 -11.03 19.55
CA PHE A 6 11.93 -10.36 18.68
C PHE A 6 11.32 -11.21 17.52
N LYS A 7 11.38 -12.55 17.57
CA LYS A 7 10.73 -13.42 16.56
C LYS A 7 9.26 -13.76 16.87
N LYS A 8 8.73 -13.22 17.96
CA LYS A 8 7.32 -13.34 18.36
C LYS A 8 6.85 -11.96 18.77
N LEU A 9 6.38 -11.17 17.81
CA LEU A 9 5.38 -10.10 17.94
C LEU A 9 5.44 -9.29 16.64
N ILE A 10 4.38 -9.44 15.83
CA ILE A 10 3.71 -8.36 15.12
C ILE A 10 4.65 -7.42 14.35
N ALA A 11 4.76 -7.68 13.04
CA ALA A 11 5.37 -6.80 12.04
C ALA A 11 4.88 -5.36 12.25
N LEU A 12 5.78 -4.47 12.67
CA LEU A 12 5.52 -3.03 12.66
C LEU A 12 5.40 -2.60 11.19
N SER A 13 4.16 -2.39 10.74
CA SER A 13 3.88 -1.86 9.41
C SER A 13 4.32 -0.40 9.32
N ILE A 14 5.60 -0.17 9.08
CA ILE A 14 6.14 1.15 8.69
C ILE A 14 6.15 1.19 7.16
N ALA A 15 5.01 1.52 6.55
CA ALA A 15 5.01 2.12 5.22
C ALA A 15 4.96 3.63 5.42
N GLY A 16 6.14 4.24 5.49
CA GLY A 16 6.29 5.69 5.50
C GLY A 16 5.65 6.28 4.25
N PHE A 17 4.68 7.16 4.50
CA PHE A 17 4.07 8.06 3.55
C PHE A 17 5.13 9.01 2.99
N VAL A 18 5.63 8.79 1.77
CA VAL A 18 6.43 9.82 1.08
C VAL A 18 6.21 9.80 -0.43
N ALA A 19 5.83 10.98 -0.93
CA ALA A 19 5.78 11.45 -2.32
C ALA A 19 4.59 11.00 -3.18
N GLY A 20 3.45 11.64 -2.93
CA GLY A 20 2.29 11.54 -3.82
C GLY A 20 1.12 12.50 -3.51
N ILE A 21 1.35 13.66 -2.89
CA ILE A 21 0.38 14.76 -2.92
C ILE A 21 1.10 15.99 -3.45
N LEU A 22 0.93 16.22 -4.76
CA LEU A 22 1.09 17.53 -5.36
C LEU A 22 0.31 18.54 -4.52
N SER A 23 1.02 19.50 -3.93
CA SER A 23 0.49 20.80 -3.49
C SER A 23 -0.88 20.75 -2.80
N SER A 24 -0.93 20.17 -1.60
CA SER A 24 -2.01 20.42 -0.64
C SER A 24 -1.38 20.73 0.73
N PRO A 25 -1.87 21.74 1.47
CA PRO A 25 -1.33 22.12 2.77
C PRO A 25 -1.65 21.03 3.81
N SER A 26 -0.85 19.96 3.84
CA SER A 26 -1.09 18.80 4.73
C SER A 26 0.12 18.44 5.60
N GLN A 27 1.07 19.36 5.79
CA GLN A 27 1.97 19.29 6.96
C GLN A 27 1.24 19.57 8.28
N ALA A 28 0.01 20.10 8.24
CA ALA A 28 -0.83 20.30 9.41
C ALA A 28 -1.34 18.95 9.93
N GLY A 29 -0.72 18.45 11.01
CA GLY A 29 -1.14 17.22 11.70
C GLY A 29 -0.03 16.20 11.96
N MET A 30 1.16 16.35 11.37
CA MET A 30 2.30 15.48 11.70
C MET A 30 2.96 15.89 13.01
N ASP A 31 3.07 14.93 13.94
CA ASP A 31 3.91 15.07 15.12
C ASP A 31 5.36 14.73 14.76
N LYS A 32 6.09 15.76 14.35
CA LYS A 32 7.50 15.61 13.93
C LYS A 32 8.38 15.03 15.02
N ALA A 33 8.15 15.38 16.29
CA ALA A 33 8.96 14.88 17.40
C ALA A 33 8.73 13.38 17.63
N ALA A 34 7.48 12.92 17.55
CA ALA A 34 7.16 11.49 17.62
C ALA A 34 7.72 10.71 16.42
N ILE A 35 7.64 11.28 15.22
CA ILE A 35 8.22 10.69 14.00
C ILE A 35 9.75 10.57 14.14
N ASP A 36 10.44 11.62 14.59
CA ASP A 36 11.89 11.60 14.77
C ASP A 36 12.30 10.56 15.82
N ALA A 37 11.58 10.47 16.94
CA ALA A 37 11.82 9.45 17.95
C ALA A 37 11.62 8.03 17.42
N LEU A 38 10.62 7.80 16.57
CA LEU A 38 10.40 6.52 15.89
C LEU A 38 11.54 6.22 14.91
N TYR A 39 11.95 7.20 14.12
CA TYR A 39 13.07 7.06 13.18
C TYR A 39 14.38 6.71 13.87
N GLN A 40 14.73 7.35 14.99
CA GLN A 40 15.96 7.01 15.73
C GLN A 40 15.97 5.56 16.24
N LYS A 41 14.81 4.97 16.50
CA LYS A 41 14.69 3.55 16.84
C LYS A 41 14.85 2.69 15.58
N ALA A 42 14.11 3.00 14.51
CA ALA A 42 14.16 2.27 13.25
C ALA A 42 15.58 2.27 12.61
N LYS A 43 16.33 3.37 12.76
CA LYS A 43 17.72 3.47 12.29
C LYS A 43 18.66 2.44 12.94
N LYS A 44 18.39 2.04 14.19
CA LYS A 44 19.17 0.98 14.87
C LYS A 44 18.87 -0.41 14.30
N GLU A 45 17.68 -0.60 13.74
CA GLU A 45 17.29 -1.85 13.06
C GLU A 45 17.82 -1.90 11.62
N GLY A 46 17.89 -0.74 10.95
CA GLY A 46 18.71 -0.50 9.77
C GLY A 46 18.17 -1.05 8.45
N THR A 47 17.10 -1.85 8.44
CA THR A 47 16.47 -2.34 7.21
C THR A 47 14.96 -2.44 7.36
N VAL A 48 14.23 -2.11 6.29
CA VAL A 48 12.79 -2.35 6.15
C VAL A 48 12.51 -3.11 4.85
N VAL A 49 11.71 -4.17 4.94
CA VAL A 49 11.28 -5.00 3.80
C VAL A 49 9.83 -4.67 3.45
N VAL A 50 9.63 -4.14 2.25
CA VAL A 50 8.35 -3.67 1.73
C VAL A 50 7.89 -4.54 0.58
N TRP A 51 6.72 -5.15 0.68
CA TRP A 51 6.11 -5.88 -0.43
C TRP A 51 5.03 -5.04 -1.13
N GLY A 52 4.86 -5.23 -2.44
CA GLY A 52 3.85 -4.51 -3.21
C GLY A 52 3.36 -5.30 -4.42
N PRO A 53 2.31 -4.81 -5.10
CA PRO A 53 1.70 -5.55 -6.20
C PRO A 53 2.64 -5.64 -7.40
N GLN A 54 3.42 -4.59 -7.68
CA GLN A 54 4.28 -4.48 -8.84
C GLN A 54 5.53 -3.64 -8.51
N LYS A 55 6.61 -3.84 -9.28
CA LYS A 55 7.91 -3.17 -9.04
C LYS A 55 7.85 -1.65 -9.22
N ASN A 56 7.08 -1.17 -10.20
CA ASN A 56 6.86 0.26 -10.44
C ASN A 56 6.16 0.97 -9.27
N THR A 57 5.25 0.29 -8.56
CA THR A 57 4.62 0.82 -7.34
C THR A 57 5.59 0.88 -6.17
N LEU A 58 6.73 0.18 -6.23
CA LEU A 58 7.69 0.12 -5.12
C LEU A 58 8.94 0.97 -5.35
N SER A 59 9.29 1.28 -6.60
CA SER A 59 10.53 1.99 -6.93
C SER A 59 10.57 3.38 -6.29
N TYR A 60 9.45 4.10 -6.28
CA TYR A 60 9.36 5.43 -5.67
C TYR A 60 9.72 5.40 -4.17
N ILE A 61 9.35 4.34 -3.44
CA ILE A 61 9.62 4.21 -2.01
C ILE A 61 11.12 4.13 -1.80
N SER A 62 11.81 3.24 -2.53
CA SER A 62 13.26 3.11 -2.44
C SER A 62 14.01 4.37 -2.89
N GLU A 63 13.46 5.15 -3.83
CA GLU A 63 14.09 6.36 -4.36
C GLU A 63 13.96 7.58 -3.44
N HIS A 64 12.87 7.66 -2.68
CA HIS A 64 12.56 8.85 -1.88
C HIS A 64 12.72 8.65 -0.37
N PHE A 65 12.45 7.45 0.17
CA PHE A 65 12.47 7.21 1.61
C PHE A 65 13.81 7.57 2.27
N ASN A 66 14.93 7.22 1.62
CA ASN A 66 16.27 7.46 2.16
C ASN A 66 16.64 8.95 2.23
N LYS A 67 15.93 9.84 1.51
CA LYS A 67 16.15 11.29 1.57
C LYS A 67 15.68 11.85 2.90
N ASP A 68 14.52 11.39 3.36
CA ASP A 68 13.90 11.84 4.62
C ASP A 68 14.40 11.03 5.82
N PHE A 69 14.70 9.74 5.62
CA PHE A 69 15.11 8.82 6.69
C PHE A 69 16.44 8.10 6.36
N PRO A 70 17.58 8.81 6.38
CA PRO A 70 18.86 8.25 5.99
C PRO A 70 19.39 7.19 6.96
N GLY A 71 20.06 6.16 6.42
CA GLY A 71 20.66 5.08 7.22
C GLY A 71 19.70 3.91 7.52
N ILE A 72 18.53 3.88 6.88
CA ILE A 72 17.67 2.70 6.82
C ILE A 72 17.70 2.18 5.39
N LYS A 73 18.01 0.89 5.20
CA LYS A 73 17.97 0.24 3.89
C LYS A 73 16.54 -0.19 3.56
N VAL A 74 16.00 0.26 2.43
CA VAL A 74 14.72 -0.22 1.92
C VAL A 74 14.95 -1.41 0.97
N VAL A 75 14.34 -2.56 1.28
CA VAL A 75 14.33 -3.74 0.42
C VAL A 75 12.90 -3.93 -0.10
N THR A 76 12.74 -3.97 -1.42
CA THR A 76 11.41 -4.12 -2.04
C THR A 76 11.27 -5.46 -2.74
N ALA A 77 10.07 -6.05 -2.67
CA ALA A 77 9.73 -7.25 -3.43
C ALA A 77 8.31 -7.16 -4.01
N ALA A 78 8.20 -7.42 -5.31
CA ALA A 78 6.90 -7.52 -5.97
C ALA A 78 6.26 -8.89 -5.69
N SER A 79 4.97 -8.90 -5.38
CA SER A 79 4.20 -10.11 -5.14
C SER A 79 2.73 -9.87 -5.51
N LEU A 80 2.28 -10.56 -6.57
CA LEU A 80 0.88 -10.54 -7.01
C LEU A 80 -0.07 -11.23 -6.03
N ARG A 81 0.44 -12.01 -5.06
CA ARG A 81 -0.36 -12.78 -4.09
C ARG A 81 0.20 -12.64 -2.66
N SER A 82 0.40 -11.41 -2.21
CA SER A 82 0.98 -11.12 -0.89
C SER A 82 0.14 -11.71 0.26
N GLY A 83 -1.19 -11.58 0.22
CA GLY A 83 -2.09 -12.09 1.27
C GLY A 83 -1.89 -13.59 1.57
N PRO A 84 -2.09 -14.50 0.59
CA PRO A 84 -1.88 -15.93 0.80
C PRO A 84 -0.45 -16.29 1.27
N LYS A 85 0.57 -15.60 0.74
CA LYS A 85 1.96 -15.82 1.13
C LYS A 85 2.20 -15.45 2.60
N ILE A 86 1.71 -14.29 3.04
CA ILE A 86 1.79 -13.84 4.44
C ILE A 86 1.08 -14.83 5.37
N ILE A 87 -0.11 -15.31 4.98
CA ILE A 87 -0.84 -16.33 5.77
C ILE A 87 -0.02 -17.61 5.90
N ALA A 88 0.61 -18.08 4.81
CA ALA A 88 1.44 -19.28 4.83
C ALA A 88 2.70 -19.10 5.69
N GLU A 89 3.37 -17.95 5.59
CA GLU A 89 4.53 -17.62 6.42
C GLU A 89 4.16 -17.56 7.91
N ALA A 90 3.07 -16.88 8.26
CA ALA A 90 2.60 -16.79 9.63
C ALA A 90 2.26 -18.16 10.24
N LYS A 91 1.62 -19.07 9.46
CA LYS A 91 1.39 -20.46 9.88
C LYS A 91 2.69 -21.20 10.17
N ALA A 92 3.73 -20.92 9.39
CA ALA A 92 5.07 -21.47 9.59
C ALA A 92 5.91 -20.71 10.65
N LYS A 93 5.33 -19.71 11.34
CA LYS A 93 6.03 -18.82 12.28
C LYS A 93 7.25 -18.14 11.66
N ARG A 94 7.14 -17.78 10.38
CA ARG A 94 8.11 -16.98 9.64
C ARG A 94 7.47 -15.65 9.25
N TYR A 95 8.29 -14.61 9.18
CA TYR A 95 7.85 -13.26 8.82
C TYR A 95 8.97 -12.64 7.98
N SER A 96 8.79 -12.59 6.66
CA SER A 96 9.82 -12.13 5.73
C SER A 96 9.60 -10.71 5.20
N LEU A 97 8.60 -10.00 5.71
CA LEU A 97 8.32 -8.61 5.41
C LEU A 97 7.99 -7.83 6.69
N ASP A 98 8.17 -6.52 6.63
CA ASP A 98 7.80 -5.60 7.71
C ASP A 98 6.50 -4.86 7.37
N THR A 99 6.33 -4.47 6.10
CA THR A 99 5.13 -3.80 5.61
C THR A 99 4.82 -4.18 4.17
N PHE A 100 3.60 -3.88 3.73
CA PHE A 100 3.18 -4.17 2.37
C PHE A 100 2.06 -3.25 1.90
N ILE A 101 1.95 -3.11 0.58
CA ILE A 101 0.93 -2.33 -0.10
C ILE A 101 0.10 -3.30 -0.94
N PHE A 102 -1.22 -3.33 -0.73
CA PHE A 102 -2.13 -4.17 -1.49
C PHE A 102 -3.57 -3.66 -1.34
N PRO A 103 -4.48 -3.94 -2.30
CA PRO A 103 -5.90 -3.64 -2.12
C PRO A 103 -6.49 -4.22 -0.84
N ILE A 104 -7.36 -3.45 -0.19
CA ILE A 104 -7.96 -3.83 1.09
C ILE A 104 -8.73 -5.14 0.97
N SER A 105 -9.55 -5.29 -0.06
CA SER A 105 -10.43 -6.45 -0.26
C SER A 105 -9.67 -7.75 -0.48
N SER A 106 -8.65 -7.75 -1.35
CA SER A 106 -7.95 -8.97 -1.78
C SER A 106 -6.70 -9.31 -0.96
N GLY A 107 -6.12 -8.35 -0.25
CA GLY A 107 -4.89 -8.55 0.53
C GLY A 107 -5.06 -8.33 2.03
N MET A 108 -5.55 -7.15 2.42
CA MET A 108 -5.51 -6.71 3.83
C MET A 108 -6.61 -7.35 4.68
N LEU A 109 -7.85 -7.40 4.19
CA LEU A 109 -9.00 -7.88 4.94
C LEU A 109 -8.85 -9.34 5.41
N PRO A 110 -8.38 -10.30 4.59
CA PRO A 110 -8.14 -11.67 5.05
C PRO A 110 -7.08 -11.77 6.15
N LEU A 111 -6.08 -10.88 6.14
CA LEU A 111 -5.03 -10.82 7.17
C LEU A 111 -5.56 -10.23 8.46
N TYR A 112 -6.35 -9.15 8.37
CA TYR A 112 -7.01 -8.53 9.51
C TYR A 112 -7.94 -9.52 10.24
N GLN A 113 -8.79 -10.24 9.49
CA GLN A 113 -9.68 -11.27 10.05
C GLN A 113 -8.91 -12.39 10.78
N ARG A 114 -7.66 -12.63 10.40
CA ARG A 114 -6.76 -13.62 11.02
C ARG A 114 -5.87 -13.03 12.11
N LYS A 115 -6.05 -11.76 12.45
CA LYS A 115 -5.24 -11.02 13.44
C LYS A 115 -3.74 -11.03 13.10
N LEU A 116 -3.43 -10.96 11.80
CA LEU A 116 -2.06 -10.96 11.27
C LEU A 116 -1.51 -9.56 10.98
N LEU A 117 -2.29 -8.51 11.23
CA LEU A 117 -1.88 -7.11 11.05
C LEU A 117 -1.62 -6.44 12.40
N ALA A 118 -0.66 -5.53 12.42
CA ALA A 118 -0.45 -4.61 13.53
C ALA A 118 -1.37 -3.39 13.37
N LYS A 119 -1.71 -2.73 14.49
CA LYS A 119 -2.21 -1.36 14.43
C LYS A 119 -1.04 -0.42 14.12
N GLY A 120 -1.26 0.51 13.19
CA GLY A 120 -0.26 1.52 12.84
C GLY A 120 -0.43 2.80 13.66
N PRO A 121 0.65 3.56 13.92
CA PRO A 121 0.59 4.83 14.64
C PRO A 121 0.21 5.97 13.68
N TRP A 122 -0.87 5.83 12.93
CA TRP A 122 -1.21 6.71 11.80
C TRP A 122 -1.40 8.18 12.16
N ASP A 123 -1.82 8.44 13.40
CA ASP A 123 -2.08 9.80 13.89
C ASP A 123 -0.81 10.66 13.95
N ILE A 124 0.35 10.07 14.28
CA ILE A 124 1.62 10.83 14.32
C ILE A 124 2.03 11.29 12.93
N PHE A 125 1.58 10.57 11.89
CA PHE A 125 1.80 10.88 10.49
C PHE A 125 0.71 11.79 9.89
N GLY A 126 -0.23 12.27 10.71
CA GLY A 126 -1.32 13.14 10.26
C GLY A 126 -2.35 12.44 9.37
N VAL A 127 -2.42 11.11 9.38
CA VAL A 127 -3.41 10.38 8.58
C VAL A 127 -4.79 10.54 9.25
N PRO A 128 -5.78 11.14 8.58
CA PRO A 128 -7.09 11.39 9.18
C PRO A 128 -7.85 10.07 9.41
N LYS A 129 -8.74 10.02 10.42
CA LYS A 129 -9.44 8.80 10.83
C LYS A 129 -10.26 8.17 9.70
N GLU A 130 -10.80 8.97 8.77
CA GLU A 130 -11.56 8.50 7.62
C GLU A 130 -10.69 7.77 6.57
N LYS A 131 -9.37 7.88 6.69
CA LYS A 131 -8.38 7.15 5.87
C LYS A 131 -7.73 6.00 6.64
N GLN A 132 -8.15 5.75 7.89
CA GLN A 132 -7.71 4.62 8.69
C GLN A 132 -8.78 3.52 8.62
N PHE A 133 -8.47 2.43 7.93
CA PHE A 133 -9.35 1.29 7.72
C PHE A 133 -9.04 0.16 8.69
N LEU A 134 -10.01 -0.74 8.85
CA LEU A 134 -9.89 -1.96 9.66
C LEU A 134 -9.42 -1.65 11.09
N ASP A 135 -10.08 -0.71 11.76
CA ASP A 135 -9.77 -0.31 13.15
C ASP A 135 -8.29 0.13 13.32
N GLY A 136 -7.79 0.94 12.38
CA GLY A 136 -6.44 1.48 12.43
C GLY A 136 -5.33 0.47 12.10
N HIS A 137 -5.65 -0.68 11.49
CA HIS A 137 -4.63 -1.62 11.00
C HIS A 137 -4.11 -1.26 9.61
N VAL A 138 -4.83 -0.43 8.86
CA VAL A 138 -4.49 -0.07 7.48
C VAL A 138 -4.69 1.42 7.27
N ALA A 139 -3.70 2.11 6.72
CA ALA A 139 -3.87 3.44 6.15
C ALA A 139 -4.16 3.36 4.65
N GLY A 140 -5.12 4.14 4.18
CA GLY A 140 -5.40 4.29 2.76
C GLY A 140 -4.31 5.12 2.08
N LEU A 141 -3.64 4.53 1.09
CA LEU A 141 -2.63 5.23 0.29
C LEU A 141 -3.27 5.98 -0.90
N ASN A 142 -4.10 5.26 -1.66
CA ASN A 142 -4.74 5.78 -2.86
C ASN A 142 -6.04 5.02 -3.15
N ASN A 143 -6.95 5.67 -3.86
CA ASN A 143 -8.09 5.01 -4.48
C ASN A 143 -7.79 4.78 -5.96
N LEU A 144 -8.06 3.58 -6.45
CA LEU A 144 -8.00 3.27 -7.87
C LEU A 144 -9.42 3.27 -8.42
N ALA A 145 -9.68 4.14 -9.39
CA ALA A 145 -10.92 4.13 -10.15
C ALA A 145 -10.73 3.26 -11.39
N TYR A 146 -11.60 2.27 -11.56
CA TYR A 146 -11.70 1.55 -12.81
C TYR A 146 -12.47 2.40 -13.81
N VAL A 147 -11.84 2.68 -14.94
CA VAL A 147 -12.39 3.54 -15.99
C VAL A 147 -12.33 2.83 -17.34
N ILE A 148 -13.20 3.25 -18.26
CA ILE A 148 -13.10 2.87 -19.66
C ILE A 148 -12.02 3.74 -20.29
N VAL A 149 -11.01 3.10 -20.86
CA VAL A 149 -9.97 3.78 -21.65
C VAL A 149 -10.24 3.48 -23.12
N TYR A 150 -10.13 4.48 -23.99
CA TYR A 150 -10.36 4.33 -25.42
C TYR A 150 -9.23 4.93 -26.24
N ASN A 151 -9.08 4.44 -27.49
CA ASN A 151 -8.13 4.99 -28.44
C ASN A 151 -8.81 6.13 -29.23
N THR A 152 -8.32 7.36 -29.05
CA THR A 152 -8.85 8.57 -29.67
C THR A 152 -8.74 8.60 -31.20
N ASN A 153 -7.84 7.82 -31.80
CA ASN A 153 -7.76 7.67 -33.26
C ASN A 153 -8.87 6.76 -33.80
N ASN A 154 -9.46 5.91 -32.95
CA ASN A 154 -10.40 4.86 -33.37
C ASN A 154 -11.84 5.09 -32.86
N VAL A 155 -12.03 6.00 -31.90
CA VAL A 155 -13.32 6.30 -31.27
C VAL A 155 -13.45 7.81 -31.17
N LYS A 156 -14.49 8.37 -31.81
CA LYS A 156 -14.75 9.81 -31.76
C LYS A 156 -15.34 10.20 -30.39
N PRO A 157 -15.15 11.44 -29.93
CA PRO A 157 -15.66 11.87 -28.61
C PRO A 157 -17.17 11.65 -28.41
N ASN A 158 -17.99 11.84 -29.44
CA ASN A 158 -19.43 11.63 -29.40
C ASN A 158 -19.86 10.15 -29.42
N GLU A 159 -18.90 9.24 -29.57
CA GLU A 159 -19.12 7.79 -29.58
C GLU A 159 -18.69 7.14 -28.27
N VAL A 160 -18.05 7.90 -27.36
CA VAL A 160 -17.58 7.39 -26.08
C VAL A 160 -18.79 7.00 -25.23
N PRO A 161 -18.85 5.75 -24.72
CA PRO A 161 -19.90 5.30 -23.82
C PRO A 161 -20.00 6.20 -22.59
N ASN A 162 -21.20 6.70 -22.27
CA ASN A 162 -21.43 7.51 -21.08
C ASN A 162 -22.08 6.71 -19.94
N LYS A 163 -22.69 5.58 -20.29
CA LYS A 163 -23.30 4.62 -19.36
C LYS A 163 -23.00 3.18 -19.79
N TRP A 164 -23.20 2.25 -18.89
CA TRP A 164 -22.85 0.84 -19.10
C TRP A 164 -23.58 0.22 -20.29
N GLU A 165 -24.83 0.61 -20.55
CA GLU A 165 -25.65 0.10 -21.64
C GLU A 165 -25.10 0.48 -23.02
N ASP A 166 -24.39 1.60 -23.13
CA ASP A 166 -23.81 2.05 -24.40
C ASP A 166 -22.73 1.08 -24.91
N LEU A 167 -22.12 0.28 -24.01
CA LEU A 167 -21.17 -0.78 -24.36
C LEU A 167 -21.82 -1.98 -25.05
N LEU A 168 -23.16 -2.11 -24.98
CA LEU A 168 -23.90 -3.17 -25.67
C LEU A 168 -24.14 -2.84 -27.15
N HIS A 169 -23.85 -1.60 -27.58
CA HIS A 169 -24.07 -1.20 -28.96
C HIS A 169 -23.25 -2.10 -29.93
N PRO A 170 -23.85 -2.62 -31.02
CA PRO A 170 -23.20 -3.59 -31.92
C PRO A 170 -21.85 -3.13 -32.49
N ARG A 171 -21.63 -1.81 -32.57
CA ARG A 171 -20.37 -1.17 -32.97
C ARG A 171 -19.14 -1.65 -32.19
N TRP A 172 -19.32 -2.14 -30.96
CA TRP A 172 -18.24 -2.56 -30.08
C TRP A 172 -17.87 -4.04 -30.24
N LYS A 173 -18.62 -4.80 -31.05
CA LYS A 173 -18.36 -6.22 -31.30
C LYS A 173 -16.93 -6.40 -31.86
N GLY A 174 -16.12 -7.21 -31.18
CA GLY A 174 -14.72 -7.44 -31.52
C GLY A 174 -13.76 -6.27 -31.21
N ARG A 175 -14.23 -5.23 -30.51
CA ARG A 175 -13.45 -4.01 -30.19
C ARG A 175 -13.33 -3.72 -28.69
N LEU A 176 -13.91 -4.57 -27.83
CA LEU A 176 -13.79 -4.47 -26.38
C LEU A 176 -12.69 -5.40 -25.88
N MET A 177 -11.91 -4.92 -24.92
CA MET A 177 -10.96 -5.71 -24.16
C MET A 177 -11.14 -5.40 -22.68
N GLY A 178 -11.25 -6.45 -21.86
CA GLY A 178 -11.22 -6.34 -20.41
C GLY A 178 -9.79 -6.53 -19.91
N SER A 179 -9.34 -5.69 -18.99
CA SER A 179 -8.09 -5.95 -18.28
C SER A 179 -8.31 -7.11 -17.29
N PRO A 180 -7.44 -8.14 -17.29
CA PRO A 180 -7.59 -9.34 -16.47
C PRO A 180 -7.12 -9.15 -15.01
N PHE A 181 -7.23 -7.95 -14.44
CA PHE A 181 -6.69 -7.61 -13.12
C PHE A 181 -6.99 -8.65 -12.03
#